data_AF-A0A9E3D6Z8-F1
#
_entry.id   AF-A0A9E3D6Z8-F1
#
_cell.length_a   1.000
_cell.length_b   1.000
_cell.length_c   1.000
_cell.angle_alpha   90.00
_cell.angle_beta   90.00
_cell.angle_gamma   90.00
#
_symmetry.space_group_name_H-M   'P 1'
#
loop_
_entity.id
_entity.type
_entity.pdbx_description
1 polymer ?
#
loop_
_entity_poly.entity_id
_entity_poly.type
_entity_poly.pdbx_seq_one_letter_code
_entity_poly.pdbx_strand_id
1 'polypeptide(L)'
;FLAAIGIATRSCVTRIGDIDAPLLDDWDQADVERSDVRCPDAQSAGRMVAAIEAAKSAGDTLGGQFAVRIDGMPVGIGSNRQPNQRLDGILAGAIMGMQTVRAVEIGLGAGAATTPGSEAHDVFAFEGERVVRGSNRAGGIEGGMSNGEAIVIRVSVKPIPTLMRALPSVDLHEGTQAPATIVRSDVCVVPAAAIVGEAMVRLALTAPILEKYGGDSIEETLDNFSRSGNASTRLFGREGCADT
;
A
#
# COMPACT_ATOMS: atom_id res chain seq x y z
N PHE A 1 -14.02 11.35 5.85
CA PHE A 1 -13.19 12.34 5.15
C PHE A 1 -12.86 11.87 3.73
N LEU A 2 -11.89 10.97 3.51
CA LEU A 2 -11.46 10.56 2.17
C LEU A 2 -12.60 10.04 1.26
N ALA A 3 -13.50 9.23 1.79
CA ALA A 3 -14.66 8.74 1.03
C ALA A 3 -15.57 9.87 0.52
N ALA A 4 -15.66 11.00 1.24
CA ALA A 4 -16.48 12.14 0.82
C ALA A 4 -15.92 12.87 -0.42
N ILE A 5 -14.63 12.69 -0.71
CA ILE A 5 -13.97 13.19 -1.93
C ILE A 5 -13.69 12.07 -2.93
N GLY A 6 -14.42 10.95 -2.83
CA GLY A 6 -14.34 9.84 -3.78
C GLY A 6 -13.07 8.98 -3.68
N ILE A 7 -12.27 9.13 -2.63
CA ILE A 7 -11.04 8.34 -2.45
C ILE A 7 -11.37 7.05 -1.68
N ALA A 8 -11.07 5.91 -2.30
CA ALA A 8 -11.20 4.59 -1.70
C ALA A 8 -9.82 3.95 -1.52
N THR A 9 -9.67 3.14 -0.47
CA THR A 9 -8.45 2.36 -0.26
C THR A 9 -8.79 0.91 0.03
N ARG A 10 -8.00 0.00 -0.53
CA ARG A 10 -8.12 -1.45 -0.37
C ARG A 10 -6.75 -2.09 -0.27
N SER A 11 -6.65 -3.23 0.40
CA SER A 11 -5.41 -4.00 0.50
C SER A 11 -5.63 -5.47 0.26
N CYS A 12 -4.58 -6.14 -0.19
CA CYS A 12 -4.55 -7.58 -0.36
C CYS A 12 -3.16 -8.14 -0.05
N VAL A 13 -3.09 -9.40 0.36
CA VAL A 13 -1.83 -10.13 0.56
C VAL A 13 -1.36 -10.66 -0.79
N THR A 14 -0.08 -10.43 -1.09
CA THR A 14 0.56 -10.85 -2.34
C THR A 14 1.58 -11.96 -2.13
N ARG A 15 2.11 -12.12 -0.91
CA ARG A 15 3.07 -13.17 -0.56
C ARG A 15 2.98 -13.54 0.92
N ILE A 16 3.09 -14.82 1.26
CA ILE A 16 3.41 -15.30 2.60
C ILE A 16 4.52 -16.33 2.48
N GLY A 17 5.60 -16.16 3.25
CA GLY A 17 6.81 -16.98 3.10
C GLY A 17 7.37 -16.89 1.67
N ASP A 18 7.56 -18.03 1.02
CA ASP A 18 8.02 -18.20 -0.36
C ASP A 18 6.87 -18.36 -1.38
N ILE A 19 5.62 -18.24 -0.94
CA ILE A 19 4.44 -18.43 -1.79
C ILE A 19 3.98 -17.09 -2.34
N ASP A 20 4.20 -16.87 -3.63
CA ASP A 20 3.69 -15.72 -4.39
C ASP A 20 2.27 -15.94 -4.94
N ALA A 21 1.46 -14.89 -4.85
CA ALA A 21 0.27 -14.73 -5.68
C ALA A 21 0.65 -14.16 -7.05
N PRO A 22 -0.14 -14.42 -8.11
CA PRO A 22 0.02 -13.73 -9.38
C PRO A 22 0.03 -12.21 -9.19
N LEU A 23 0.81 -11.50 -10.02
CA LEU A 23 0.77 -10.05 -10.05
C LEU A 23 -0.57 -9.61 -10.63
N LEU A 24 -1.40 -8.98 -9.80
CA LEU A 24 -2.70 -8.47 -10.21
C LEU A 24 -2.63 -6.95 -10.34
N ASP A 25 -3.03 -6.44 -11.51
CA ASP A 25 -3.22 -5.00 -11.74
C ASP A 25 -4.46 -4.48 -11.00
N ASP A 26 -5.44 -5.35 -10.79
CA ASP A 26 -6.63 -5.11 -9.98
C ASP A 26 -7.16 -6.41 -9.35
N TRP A 27 -7.96 -6.29 -8.28
CA TRP A 27 -8.58 -7.41 -7.60
C TRP A 27 -10.01 -7.07 -7.13
N ASP A 28 -10.85 -8.10 -7.03
CA ASP A 28 -12.15 -7.98 -6.38
C ASP A 28 -11.95 -7.99 -4.85
N GLN A 29 -12.51 -6.98 -4.18
CA GLN A 29 -12.46 -6.87 -2.72
C GLN A 29 -13.22 -8.01 -2.05
N ALA A 30 -14.28 -8.54 -2.68
CA ALA A 30 -15.02 -9.67 -2.16
C ALA A 30 -14.16 -10.95 -2.11
N ASP A 31 -13.21 -11.12 -3.03
CA ASP A 31 -12.29 -12.27 -3.03
C ASP A 31 -11.30 -12.18 -1.87
N VAL A 32 -10.79 -10.97 -1.60
CA VAL A 32 -9.92 -10.69 -0.45
C VAL A 32 -10.63 -11.00 0.85
N GLU A 33 -11.89 -10.59 1.00
CA GLU A 33 -12.66 -10.77 2.23
C GLU A 33 -13.07 -12.21 2.50
N ARG A 34 -13.24 -13.02 1.45
CA ARG A 34 -13.50 -14.47 1.59
C ARG A 34 -12.27 -15.29 1.93
N SER A 35 -11.06 -14.74 1.72
CA SER A 35 -9.81 -15.44 1.98
C SER A 35 -9.35 -15.27 3.44
N ASP A 36 -9.07 -16.38 4.12
CA ASP A 36 -8.50 -16.39 5.48
C ASP A 36 -7.17 -15.62 5.60
N VAL A 37 -6.39 -15.60 4.51
CA VAL A 37 -5.11 -14.87 4.43
C VAL A 37 -5.20 -13.57 3.63
N ARG A 38 -6.41 -13.09 3.31
CA ARG A 38 -6.65 -11.89 2.48
C ARG A 38 -5.92 -11.87 1.13
N CYS A 39 -5.69 -13.04 0.51
CA CYS A 39 -5.14 -13.17 -0.82
C CYS A 39 -6.31 -13.41 -1.81
N PRO A 40 -6.45 -12.60 -2.88
CA PRO A 40 -7.57 -12.73 -3.82
C PRO A 40 -7.45 -13.97 -4.72
N ASP A 41 -6.23 -14.49 -4.92
CA ASP A 41 -6.02 -15.72 -5.67
C ASP A 41 -6.21 -16.94 -4.76
N ALA A 42 -7.33 -17.66 -4.95
CA ALA A 42 -7.71 -18.79 -4.10
C ALA A 42 -6.66 -19.93 -4.10
N GLN A 43 -5.96 -20.15 -5.22
CA GLN A 43 -4.93 -21.19 -5.31
C GLN A 43 -3.72 -20.84 -4.44
N SER A 44 -3.20 -19.62 -4.55
CA SER A 44 -2.11 -19.13 -3.71
C SER A 44 -2.54 -18.98 -2.26
N ALA A 45 -3.77 -18.55 -1.98
CA ALA A 45 -4.32 -18.48 -0.63
C ALA A 45 -4.26 -19.85 0.09
N GLY A 46 -4.70 -20.92 -0.57
CA GLY A 46 -4.61 -22.28 -0.02
C GLY A 46 -3.17 -22.73 0.27
N ARG A 47 -2.23 -22.41 -0.62
CA ARG A 47 -0.79 -22.69 -0.41
C ARG A 47 -0.19 -21.87 0.73
N MET A 48 -0.58 -20.60 0.87
CA MET A 48 -0.15 -19.74 1.97
C MET A 48 -0.66 -20.25 3.32
N VAL A 49 -1.92 -20.69 3.41
CA VAL A 49 -2.47 -21.32 4.63
C VAL A 49 -1.67 -22.58 5.00
N ALA A 50 -1.39 -23.44 4.03
CA ALA A 50 -0.59 -24.64 4.27
C ALA A 50 0.83 -24.31 4.77
N ALA A 51 1.46 -23.26 4.23
CA ALA A 51 2.76 -22.78 4.69
C ALA A 51 2.72 -22.26 6.14
N ILE A 52 1.66 -21.53 6.52
CA ILE A 52 1.45 -21.06 7.90
C ILE A 52 1.32 -22.24 8.87
N GLU A 53 0.51 -23.25 8.54
CA GLU A 53 0.35 -24.44 9.41
C GLU A 53 1.64 -25.27 9.51
N ALA A 54 2.43 -25.34 8.44
CA ALA A 54 3.75 -25.96 8.47
C ALA A 54 4.72 -25.19 9.39
N ALA A 55 4.78 -23.86 9.28
CA ALA A 55 5.62 -23.02 10.14
C ALA A 55 5.20 -23.13 11.61
N LYS A 56 3.89 -23.14 11.88
CA LYS A 56 3.33 -23.35 13.22
C LYS A 56 3.79 -24.68 13.82
N SER A 57 3.71 -25.76 13.04
CA SER A 57 4.12 -27.10 13.47
C SER A 57 5.62 -27.17 13.75
N ALA A 58 6.42 -26.38 13.04
CA ALA A 58 7.86 -26.25 13.25
C ALA A 58 8.24 -25.30 14.41
N GLY A 59 7.28 -24.60 15.02
CA GLY A 59 7.53 -23.59 16.04
C GLY A 59 8.19 -22.32 15.49
N ASP A 60 8.01 -22.05 14.20
CA ASP A 60 8.57 -20.93 13.44
C ASP A 60 7.47 -19.92 13.05
N THR A 61 7.86 -18.83 12.38
CA THR A 61 7.00 -17.72 12.00
C THR A 61 7.28 -17.27 10.57
N LEU A 62 6.28 -16.69 9.91
CA LEU A 62 6.38 -16.24 8.53
C LEU A 62 6.13 -14.73 8.41
N GLY A 63 6.91 -14.12 7.52
CA GLY A 63 6.67 -12.79 6.99
C GLY A 63 5.99 -12.89 5.62
N GLY A 64 6.01 -11.79 4.88
CA GLY A 64 5.41 -11.76 3.56
C GLY A 64 5.27 -10.36 3.00
N GLN A 65 4.40 -10.24 2.01
CA GLN A 65 4.12 -8.99 1.33
C GLN A 65 2.62 -8.77 1.19
N PHE A 66 2.22 -7.50 1.25
CA PHE A 66 0.87 -7.06 0.90
C PHE A 66 0.95 -5.81 0.02
N ALA A 67 -0.14 -5.53 -0.68
CA ALA A 67 -0.31 -4.31 -1.45
C ALA A 67 -1.43 -3.45 -0.84
N VAL A 68 -1.27 -2.13 -0.87
CA VAL A 68 -2.32 -1.15 -0.64
C VAL A 68 -2.55 -0.40 -1.93
N ARG A 69 -3.81 -0.28 -2.32
CA ARG A 69 -4.25 0.46 -3.48
C ARG A 69 -5.15 1.61 -3.06
N ILE A 70 -4.95 2.77 -3.67
CA ILE A 70 -5.73 3.99 -3.45
C ILE A 70 -6.33 4.40 -4.79
N ASP A 71 -7.65 4.34 -4.87
CA ASP A 71 -8.43 4.68 -6.05
C ASP A 71 -9.10 6.06 -5.86
N GLY A 72 -9.40 6.74 -6.98
CA GLY A 72 -10.08 8.05 -6.96
C GLY A 72 -9.19 9.22 -6.56
N MET A 73 -7.86 9.05 -6.59
CA MET A 73 -6.94 10.08 -6.15
C MET A 73 -6.92 11.28 -7.13
N PRO A 74 -7.17 12.52 -6.66
CA PRO A 74 -7.09 13.70 -7.53
C PRO A 74 -5.66 13.94 -8.02
N VAL A 75 -5.50 14.55 -9.20
CA VAL A 75 -4.18 14.92 -9.72
C VAL A 75 -3.56 16.04 -8.86
N GLY A 76 -2.26 15.91 -8.56
CA GLY A 76 -1.45 16.95 -7.96
C GLY A 76 -1.58 17.09 -6.45
N ILE A 77 -1.81 15.99 -5.73
CA ILE A 77 -1.67 15.92 -4.27
C ILE A 77 -0.23 15.54 -3.94
N GLY A 78 0.34 16.17 -2.91
CA GLY A 78 1.79 16.19 -2.69
C GLY A 78 2.47 17.32 -3.46
N SER A 79 3.80 17.32 -3.49
CA SER A 79 4.58 18.40 -4.09
C SER A 79 5.94 17.89 -4.55
N ASN A 80 6.45 18.46 -5.65
CA ASN A 80 7.82 18.23 -6.11
C ASN A 80 8.83 19.25 -5.56
N ARG A 81 8.35 20.27 -4.83
CA ARG A 81 9.15 21.45 -4.44
C ARG A 81 10.10 21.16 -3.29
N GLN A 82 9.66 20.36 -2.31
CA GLN A 82 10.44 20.00 -1.13
C GLN A 82 10.42 18.48 -0.94
N PRO A 83 11.56 17.84 -0.64
CA PRO A 83 11.62 16.38 -0.49
C PRO A 83 10.62 15.79 0.51
N ASN A 84 10.38 16.49 1.62
CA ASN A 84 9.46 16.07 2.69
C ASN A 84 7.97 16.27 2.34
N GLN A 85 7.65 16.99 1.25
CA GLN A 85 6.29 17.18 0.76
C GLN A 85 5.93 16.23 -0.39
N ARG A 86 6.89 15.38 -0.82
CA ARG A 86 6.65 14.38 -1.87
C ARG A 86 5.74 13.27 -1.34
N LEU A 87 4.68 12.98 -2.07
CA LEU A 87 3.62 12.07 -1.64
C LEU A 87 4.12 10.63 -1.41
N ASP A 88 4.99 10.13 -2.28
CA ASP A 88 5.69 8.85 -2.13
C ASP A 88 6.50 8.79 -0.83
N GLY A 89 7.25 9.85 -0.51
CA GLY A 89 8.01 9.94 0.75
C GLY A 89 7.11 9.95 1.99
N ILE A 90 5.99 10.69 1.95
CA ILE A 90 5.01 10.75 3.05
C ILE A 90 4.37 9.38 3.28
N LEU A 91 3.88 8.73 2.21
CA LEU A 91 3.24 7.42 2.28
C LEU A 91 4.26 6.34 2.70
N ALA A 92 5.45 6.34 2.12
CA ALA A 92 6.50 5.41 2.48
C ALA A 92 6.93 5.57 3.94
N GLY A 93 7.07 6.80 4.44
CA GLY A 93 7.39 7.06 5.85
C GLY A 93 6.32 6.54 6.80
N ALA A 94 5.04 6.79 6.50
CA ALA A 94 3.93 6.30 7.31
C ALA A 94 3.87 4.77 7.37
N ILE A 95 4.09 4.10 6.23
CA ILE A 95 4.05 2.63 6.15
C ILE A 95 5.33 2.01 6.74
N MET A 96 6.51 2.57 6.47
CA MET A 96 7.77 2.09 7.03
C MET A 96 7.81 2.21 8.55
N GLY A 97 7.09 3.19 9.12
CA GLY A 97 6.93 3.36 10.57
C GLY A 97 6.10 2.26 11.24
N MET A 98 5.36 1.45 10.48
CA MET A 98 4.65 0.30 11.03
C MET A 98 5.63 -0.75 11.57
N GLN A 99 5.23 -1.44 12.62
CA GLN A 99 6.01 -2.55 13.15
C GLN A 99 6.17 -3.63 12.08
N THR A 100 7.33 -4.30 12.10
CA THR A 100 7.70 -5.40 11.18
C THR A 100 7.93 -5.03 9.71
N VAL A 101 7.53 -3.84 9.25
CA VAL A 101 7.82 -3.40 7.87
C VAL A 101 9.34 -3.24 7.66
N ARG A 102 9.80 -3.67 6.49
CA ARG A 102 11.22 -3.63 6.08
C ARG A 102 11.46 -3.06 4.69
N ALA A 103 10.46 -3.07 3.83
CA ALA A 103 10.52 -2.42 2.53
C ALA A 103 9.14 -1.82 2.18
N VAL A 104 9.17 -0.67 1.53
CA VAL A 104 7.99 -0.03 0.94
C VAL A 104 8.37 0.39 -0.47
N GLU A 105 7.50 0.06 -1.41
CA GLU A 105 7.73 0.23 -2.84
C GLU A 105 6.49 0.86 -3.47
N ILE A 106 6.68 1.80 -4.41
CA ILE A 106 5.58 2.42 -5.17
C ILE A 106 5.59 1.87 -6.59
N GLY A 107 4.43 1.44 -7.09
CA GLY A 107 4.26 0.93 -8.45
C GLY A 107 5.13 -0.31 -8.74
N LEU A 108 6.02 -0.20 -9.73
CA LEU A 108 7.02 -1.23 -10.07
C LEU A 108 8.05 -1.45 -8.95
N GLY A 109 8.24 -0.50 -8.04
CA GLY A 109 9.14 -0.68 -6.91
C GLY A 109 10.58 -0.94 -7.31
N ALA A 110 11.23 -1.91 -6.65
CA ALA A 110 12.57 -2.37 -6.97
C ALA A 110 12.70 -2.89 -8.42
N GLY A 111 11.60 -3.34 -9.04
CA GLY A 111 11.59 -3.77 -10.44
C GLY A 111 11.95 -2.64 -11.41
N ALA A 112 11.74 -1.38 -11.04
CA ALA A 112 12.15 -0.23 -11.85
C ALA A 112 13.68 -0.17 -12.03
N ALA A 113 14.46 -0.66 -11.06
CA ALA A 113 15.93 -0.59 -11.11
C ALA A 113 16.55 -1.46 -12.22
N THR A 114 15.83 -2.48 -12.69
CA THR A 114 16.27 -3.37 -13.76
C THR A 114 15.52 -3.14 -15.08
N THR A 115 14.58 -2.20 -15.11
CA THR A 115 13.75 -1.91 -16.29
C THR A 115 14.39 -0.78 -17.11
N PRO A 116 14.63 -0.95 -18.43
CA PRO A 116 15.12 0.13 -19.29
C PRO A 116 14.18 1.34 -19.29
N GLY A 117 14.72 2.55 -19.41
CA GLY A 117 13.92 3.78 -19.39
C GLY A 117 12.83 3.85 -20.49
N SER A 118 13.03 3.18 -21.62
CA SER A 118 12.03 3.04 -22.68
C SER A 118 10.78 2.26 -22.26
N GLU A 119 10.88 1.47 -21.20
CA GLU A 119 9.83 0.58 -20.69
C GLU A 119 9.41 0.89 -19.25
N ALA A 120 10.19 1.71 -18.53
CA ALA A 120 9.97 1.98 -17.11
C ALA A 120 8.83 2.98 -16.84
N HIS A 121 8.51 3.83 -17.82
CA HIS A 121 7.60 4.96 -17.64
C HIS A 121 6.21 4.70 -18.22
N ASP A 122 5.23 5.47 -17.74
CA ASP A 122 3.86 5.43 -18.22
C ASP A 122 3.67 6.46 -19.34
N VAL A 123 3.52 5.98 -20.57
CA VAL A 123 3.40 6.84 -21.76
C VAL A 123 2.00 7.44 -21.80
N PHE A 124 1.94 8.76 -21.99
CA PHE A 124 0.70 9.48 -22.25
C PHE A 124 0.15 9.16 -23.63
N ALA A 125 -1.15 8.94 -23.71
CA ALA A 125 -1.90 8.82 -24.94
C ALA A 125 -3.17 9.68 -24.85
N PHE A 126 -3.82 9.88 -26.00
CA PHE A 126 -5.13 10.52 -26.07
C PHE A 126 -6.22 9.49 -26.34
N GLU A 127 -7.33 9.61 -25.62
CA GLU A 127 -8.58 8.94 -25.90
C GLU A 127 -9.68 10.01 -26.01
N GLY A 128 -9.97 10.43 -27.24
CA GLY A 128 -10.76 11.65 -27.49
C GLY A 128 -10.02 12.90 -27.00
N GLU A 129 -10.67 13.71 -26.16
CA GLU A 129 -10.08 14.90 -25.54
C GLU A 129 -9.33 14.59 -24.22
N ARG A 130 -9.36 13.33 -23.77
CA ARG A 130 -8.79 12.90 -22.50
C ARG A 130 -7.36 12.41 -22.67
N VAL A 131 -6.49 12.78 -21.73
CA VAL A 131 -5.15 12.22 -21.56
C VAL A 131 -5.26 10.97 -20.69
N VAL A 132 -4.76 9.85 -21.22
CA VAL A 132 -4.72 8.55 -20.56
C VAL A 132 -3.29 8.03 -20.49
N ARG A 133 -3.05 7.04 -19.63
CA ARG A 133 -1.79 6.28 -19.59
C ARG A 133 -2.05 4.84 -20.01
N GLY A 134 -1.14 4.28 -20.80
CA GLY A 134 -1.22 2.87 -21.22
C GLY A 134 -0.85 1.86 -20.12
N SER A 135 -0.30 2.34 -19.01
CA SER A 135 0.13 1.54 -17.86
C SER A 135 0.15 2.38 -16.58
N ASN A 136 0.40 1.73 -15.43
CA ASN A 136 0.57 2.39 -14.13
C ASN A 136 1.83 1.89 -13.39
N ARG A 137 2.96 1.92 -14.07
CA ARG A 137 4.29 1.53 -13.57
C ARG A 137 4.78 2.47 -12.48
N ALA A 138 4.44 3.75 -12.57
CA ALA A 138 4.73 4.77 -11.56
C ALA A 138 3.90 4.57 -10.27
N GLY A 139 2.87 3.71 -10.29
CA GLY A 139 2.02 3.46 -9.14
C GLY A 139 1.30 4.71 -8.66
N GLY A 140 0.74 5.48 -9.61
CA GLY A 140 -0.09 6.65 -9.34
C GLY A 140 0.66 7.90 -8.89
N ILE A 141 2.00 7.88 -8.80
CA ILE A 141 2.81 9.00 -8.30
C ILE A 141 3.94 9.32 -9.27
N GLU A 142 3.99 10.56 -9.75
CA GLU A 142 5.06 11.08 -10.60
C GLU A 142 5.61 12.37 -9.99
N GLY A 143 6.94 12.44 -9.84
CA GLY A 143 7.59 13.63 -9.26
C GLY A 143 7.17 13.95 -7.82
N GLY A 144 6.67 12.97 -7.06
CA GLY A 144 6.16 13.19 -5.70
C GLY A 144 4.74 13.74 -5.65
N MET A 145 3.99 13.68 -6.75
CA MET A 145 2.58 14.09 -6.80
C MET A 145 1.70 12.98 -7.36
N SER A 146 0.46 12.88 -6.89
CA SER A 146 -0.53 11.98 -7.48
C SER A 146 -0.81 12.36 -8.93
N ASN A 147 -0.93 11.36 -9.81
CA ASN A 147 -1.00 11.58 -11.24
C ASN A 147 -2.38 11.23 -11.86
N GLY A 148 -3.33 10.82 -11.01
CA GLY A 148 -4.70 10.46 -11.36
C GLY A 148 -4.93 8.95 -11.52
N GLU A 149 -3.88 8.16 -11.73
CA GLU A 149 -3.97 6.69 -11.67
C GLU A 149 -4.02 6.21 -10.23
N ALA A 150 -4.42 4.95 -10.05
CA ALA A 150 -4.45 4.35 -8.73
C ALA A 150 -3.05 4.33 -8.11
N ILE A 151 -2.92 4.77 -6.86
CA ILE A 151 -1.65 4.66 -6.15
C ILE A 151 -1.51 3.23 -5.66
N VAL A 152 -0.39 2.58 -5.99
CA VAL A 152 -0.11 1.19 -5.61
C VAL A 152 1.15 1.16 -4.76
N ILE A 153 1.01 0.70 -3.52
CA ILE A 153 2.08 0.58 -2.53
C ILE A 153 2.27 -0.90 -2.22
N ARG A 154 3.48 -1.42 -2.39
CA ARG A 154 3.84 -2.79 -1.99
C ARG A 154 4.67 -2.72 -0.71
N VAL A 155 4.37 -3.62 0.22
CA VAL A 155 4.93 -3.57 1.57
C VAL A 155 5.46 -4.94 1.92
N SER A 156 6.73 -5.01 2.30
CA SER A 156 7.34 -6.24 2.82
C SER A 156 7.43 -6.16 4.34
N VAL A 157 6.90 -7.17 5.00
CA VAL A 157 6.99 -7.35 6.46
C VAL A 157 7.83 -8.57 6.79
N LYS A 158 8.73 -8.42 7.76
CA LYS A 158 9.52 -9.53 8.28
C LYS A 158 8.66 -10.47 9.13
N PRO A 159 9.07 -11.74 9.31
CA PRO A 159 8.48 -12.61 10.33
C PRO A 159 8.54 -11.96 11.72
N ILE A 160 7.55 -12.27 12.55
CA ILE A 160 7.55 -11.79 13.93
C ILE A 160 8.72 -12.43 14.71
N PRO A 161 9.41 -11.69 15.58
CA PRO A 161 10.68 -12.15 16.16
C PRO A 161 10.52 -13.20 17.27
N THR A 162 9.29 -13.43 17.73
CA THR A 162 9.01 -14.33 18.85
C THR A 162 8.60 -15.69 18.32
N LEU A 163 9.50 -16.66 18.39
CA LEU A 163 9.27 -18.04 17.96
C LEU A 163 8.95 -18.92 19.16
N MET A 164 8.09 -19.95 18.97
CA MET A 164 7.86 -20.97 19.99
C MET A 164 9.12 -21.79 20.25
N ARG A 165 9.95 -21.97 19.22
CA ARG A 165 11.35 -22.36 19.38
C ARG A 165 12.19 -21.10 19.59
N ALA A 166 12.34 -20.70 20.86
CA ALA A 166 13.04 -19.47 21.23
C ALA A 166 14.45 -19.39 20.60
N LEU A 167 14.79 -18.21 20.10
CA LEU A 167 16.12 -17.92 19.57
C LEU A 167 17.14 -17.78 20.71
N PRO A 168 18.43 -18.03 20.47
CA PRO A 168 19.49 -17.67 21.41
C PRO A 168 19.49 -16.17 21.70
N SER A 169 19.65 -15.82 22.96
CA SER A 169 19.70 -14.45 23.47
C SER A 169 20.65 -14.40 24.68
N VAL A 170 20.60 -13.31 25.44
CA VAL A 170 21.33 -13.12 26.69
C VAL A 170 20.40 -12.58 27.78
N ASP A 171 20.68 -12.94 29.02
CA ASP A 171 20.15 -12.26 30.19
C ASP A 171 21.04 -11.02 30.48
N LEU A 172 20.45 -9.82 30.39
CA LEU A 172 21.18 -8.57 30.58
C LEU A 172 21.49 -8.26 32.06
N HIS A 173 20.78 -8.88 33.00
CA HIS A 173 21.03 -8.73 34.43
C HIS A 173 22.16 -9.66 34.89
N GLU A 174 22.11 -10.92 34.49
CA GLU A 174 23.09 -11.93 34.88
C GLU A 174 24.35 -11.93 33.98
N GLY A 175 24.26 -11.39 32.77
CA GLY A 175 25.35 -11.41 31.78
C GLY A 175 25.60 -12.79 31.19
N THR A 176 24.58 -13.65 31.15
CA THR A 176 24.64 -15.06 30.74
C THR A 176 23.87 -15.31 29.45
N GLN A 177 24.11 -16.46 28.80
CA GLN A 177 23.29 -16.90 27.67
C GLN A 177 21.91 -17.34 28.17
N ALA A 178 20.86 -16.92 27.47
CA ALA A 178 19.48 -17.29 27.79
C ALA A 178 18.64 -17.37 26.51
N PRO A 179 17.56 -18.17 26.46
CA PRO A 179 16.62 -18.13 25.35
C PRO A 179 15.88 -16.79 25.31
N ALA A 180 15.51 -16.32 24.12
CA ALA A 180 14.64 -15.16 23.96
C ALA A 180 13.26 -15.43 24.57
N THR A 181 12.67 -14.42 25.22
CA THR A 181 11.35 -14.52 25.84
C THR A 181 10.25 -14.69 24.80
N ILE A 182 9.33 -15.61 25.05
CA ILE A 182 8.12 -15.79 24.25
C ILE A 182 7.03 -14.83 24.74
N VAL A 183 6.66 -13.86 23.91
CA VAL A 183 5.68 -12.78 24.23
C VAL A 183 4.35 -12.93 23.46
N ARG A 184 4.38 -13.50 22.25
CA ARG A 184 3.23 -13.71 21.37
C ARG A 184 3.34 -15.06 20.66
N SER A 185 2.22 -15.59 20.19
CA SER A 185 2.09 -16.97 19.67
C SER A 185 1.53 -17.06 18.25
N ASP A 186 1.18 -15.94 17.63
CA ASP A 186 0.81 -15.90 16.23
C ASP A 186 1.98 -16.32 15.33
N VAL A 187 1.67 -16.79 14.12
CA VAL A 187 2.67 -17.34 13.20
C VAL A 187 2.94 -16.38 12.04
N CYS A 188 1.90 -15.69 11.58
CA CYS A 188 1.97 -14.76 10.46
C CYS A 188 1.05 -13.56 10.71
N VAL A 189 1.57 -12.35 10.54
CA VAL A 189 0.85 -11.08 10.74
C VAL A 189 0.47 -10.38 9.43
N VAL A 190 0.88 -10.92 8.28
CA VAL A 190 0.75 -10.24 6.98
C VAL A 190 -0.70 -9.81 6.67
N PRO A 191 -1.75 -10.63 6.88
CA PRO A 191 -3.13 -10.21 6.61
C PRO A 191 -3.58 -9.05 7.50
N ALA A 192 -3.23 -9.08 8.79
CA ALA A 192 -3.55 -7.99 9.72
C ALA A 192 -2.76 -6.72 9.38
N ALA A 193 -1.49 -6.87 9.00
CA ALA A 193 -0.64 -5.76 8.59
C ALA A 193 -1.19 -5.04 7.35
N ALA A 194 -1.83 -5.77 6.42
CA ALA A 194 -2.48 -5.17 5.25
C ALA A 194 -3.58 -4.17 5.64
N ILE A 195 -4.44 -4.53 6.61
CA ILE A 195 -5.51 -3.67 7.13
C ILE A 195 -4.93 -2.44 7.83
N VAL A 196 -3.89 -2.63 8.65
CA VAL A 196 -3.18 -1.51 9.30
C VAL A 196 -2.54 -0.60 8.25
N GLY A 197 -1.99 -1.17 7.17
CA GLY A 197 -1.45 -0.43 6.04
C GLY A 197 -2.47 0.50 5.39
N GLU A 198 -3.70 0.03 5.16
CA GLU A 198 -4.78 0.90 4.67
C GLU A 198 -5.06 2.06 5.63
N ALA A 199 -5.14 1.78 6.94
CA ALA A 199 -5.38 2.82 7.94
C ALA A 199 -4.26 3.87 7.96
N MET A 200 -3.00 3.43 7.90
CA MET A 200 -1.83 4.32 7.87
C MET A 200 -1.80 5.20 6.63
N VAL A 201 -2.13 4.65 5.47
CA VAL A 201 -2.28 5.42 4.22
C VAL A 201 -3.38 6.47 4.37
N ARG A 202 -4.56 6.09 4.88
CA ARG A 202 -5.69 7.03 5.05
C ARG A 202 -5.31 8.21 5.96
N LEU A 203 -4.59 7.95 7.04
CA LEU A 203 -4.08 8.99 7.93
C LEU A 203 -3.06 9.88 7.22
N ALA A 204 -2.07 9.28 6.54
CA ALA A 204 -0.99 9.98 5.85
C ALA A 204 -1.49 10.89 4.71
N LEU A 205 -2.58 10.51 4.04
CA LEU A 205 -3.19 11.31 2.97
C LEU A 205 -3.92 12.56 3.47
N THR A 206 -4.36 12.57 4.72
CA THR A 206 -5.24 13.64 5.23
C THR A 206 -4.55 15.00 5.17
N ALA A 207 -3.30 15.09 5.63
CA ALA A 207 -2.55 16.35 5.63
C ALA A 207 -2.23 16.87 4.21
N PRO A 208 -1.70 16.07 3.26
CA PRO A 208 -1.51 16.52 1.87
C PRO A 208 -2.79 16.98 1.17
N ILE A 209 -3.94 16.39 1.49
CA ILE A 209 -5.23 16.76 0.91
C ILE A 209 -5.71 18.09 1.51
N LEU A 210 -5.62 18.26 2.82
CA LEU A 210 -5.98 19.52 3.48
C LEU A 210 -4.99 20.65 3.13
N GLU A 211 -3.72 20.37 2.86
CA GLU A 211 -2.77 21.35 2.35
C GLU A 211 -3.23 21.91 0.98
N LYS A 212 -3.80 21.06 0.12
CA LYS A 212 -4.27 21.49 -1.20
C LYS A 212 -5.62 22.19 -1.16
N TYR A 213 -6.58 21.63 -0.42
CA TYR A 213 -7.99 22.05 -0.47
C TYR A 213 -8.42 22.87 0.74
N GLY A 214 -7.67 22.87 1.83
CA GLY A 214 -7.99 23.59 3.06
C GLY A 214 -9.36 23.24 3.63
N GLY A 215 -9.92 24.21 4.35
CA GLY A 215 -11.25 24.17 4.92
C GLY A 215 -11.27 23.82 6.41
N ASP A 216 -12.13 24.50 7.15
CA ASP A 216 -12.39 24.25 8.57
C ASP A 216 -13.61 23.33 8.80
N SER A 217 -14.36 23.05 7.73
CA SER A 217 -15.51 22.12 7.70
C SER A 217 -15.46 21.21 6.47
N ILE A 218 -16.17 20.09 6.53
CA ILE A 218 -16.21 19.15 5.39
C ILE A 218 -16.85 19.80 4.17
N GLU A 219 -17.87 20.63 4.36
CA GLU A 219 -18.56 21.36 3.31
C GLU A 219 -17.63 22.32 2.56
N GLU A 220 -16.77 23.04 3.30
CA GLU A 220 -15.79 23.95 2.71
C GLU A 220 -14.71 23.19 1.92
N THR A 221 -14.17 22.10 2.49
CA THR A 221 -13.20 21.27 1.76
C THR A 221 -13.81 20.70 0.48
N LEU A 222 -15.08 20.28 0.50
CA LEU A 222 -15.78 19.74 -0.67
C LEU A 222 -16.03 20.81 -1.75
N ASP A 223 -16.39 22.05 -1.37
CA ASP A 223 -16.53 23.16 -2.31
C ASP A 223 -15.18 23.51 -2.97
N ASN A 224 -14.10 23.59 -2.18
CA ASN A 224 -12.76 23.83 -2.69
C ASN A 224 -12.28 22.70 -3.63
N PHE A 225 -12.54 21.44 -3.26
CA PHE A 225 -12.26 20.27 -4.08
C PHE A 225 -12.99 20.34 -5.43
N SER A 226 -14.30 20.60 -5.40
CA SER A 226 -15.15 20.68 -6.60
C SER A 226 -14.70 21.80 -7.55
N ARG A 227 -14.32 22.97 -7.01
CA ARG A 227 -13.79 24.09 -7.80
C ARG A 227 -12.46 23.77 -8.46
N SER A 228 -11.58 23.04 -7.76
CA SER A 228 -10.27 22.61 -8.29
C SER A 228 -10.38 21.63 -9.46
N GLY A 229 -11.46 20.86 -9.57
CA GLY A 229 -11.62 19.85 -10.61
C GLY A 229 -11.75 20.42 -12.04
N ASN A 230 -12.13 21.69 -12.20
CA ASN A 230 -12.54 22.20 -13.51
C ASN A 230 -11.45 22.26 -14.60
N ALA A 231 -10.16 22.26 -14.26
CA ALA A 231 -9.07 22.34 -15.26
C ALA A 231 -8.35 21.00 -15.48
N SER A 232 -7.97 20.29 -14.42
CA SER A 232 -7.25 19.00 -14.52
C SER A 232 -8.20 17.83 -14.77
N THR A 233 -9.42 17.84 -14.24
CA THR A 233 -10.42 16.77 -14.48
C THR A 233 -10.91 16.77 -15.92
N ARG A 234 -10.91 17.91 -16.63
CA ARG A 234 -11.21 17.92 -18.08
C ARG A 234 -10.20 17.15 -18.90
N LEU A 235 -8.93 17.17 -18.49
CA LEU A 235 -7.84 16.50 -19.20
C LEU A 235 -7.61 15.07 -18.71
N PHE A 236 -7.74 14.80 -17.41
CA PHE A 236 -7.37 13.52 -16.78
C PHE A 236 -8.53 12.80 -16.08
N GLY A 237 -9.72 13.41 -16.01
CA GLY A 237 -10.87 12.84 -15.30
C GLY A 237 -11.44 11.62 -16.01
N ARG A 238 -11.93 10.65 -15.21
CA ARG A 238 -12.74 9.53 -15.71
C ARG A 238 -14.22 9.94 -15.63
N GLU A 239 -15.00 9.64 -16.68
CA GLU A 239 -16.46 9.83 -16.64
C GLU A 239 -17.06 9.04 -15.46
N GLY A 240 -17.98 9.66 -14.71
CA GLY A 240 -18.73 9.01 -13.62
C GLY A 240 -18.36 9.41 -12.19
N CYS A 241 -17.37 10.28 -11.95
CA CYS A 241 -17.03 10.75 -10.59
C CYS A 241 -17.74 12.05 -10.17
N ALA A 242 -18.55 12.65 -11.06
CA ALA A 242 -19.24 13.92 -10.81
C ALA A 242 -20.74 13.79 -10.50
N ASP A 243 -21.33 12.59 -10.59
CA ASP A 243 -22.79 12.37 -10.50
C ASP A 243 -23.18 11.28 -9.47
N THR A 244 -22.52 11.24 -8.31
CA THR A 244 -23.00 10.52 -7.10
C THR A 244 -22.54 11.25 -5.85
#